data_AF-A0A1E4XK54-F1
#
_entry.id   AF-A0A1E4XK54-F1
#
_cell.length_a   1.000
_cell.length_b   1.000
_cell.length_c   1.000
_cell.angle_alpha   90.00
_cell.angle_beta   90.00
_cell.angle_gamma   90.00
#
_symmetry.space_group_name_H-M   'P 1'
#
loop_
_entity.id
_entity.type
_entity.pdbx_description
1 polymer ?
#
loop_
_entity_poly.entity_id
_entity_poly.type
_entity_poly.pdbx_seq_one_letter_code
_entity_poly.pdbx_strand_id
1 'polypeptide(L)'
;MLQPTVTDEIVSALATNDIPGRRFKAIFDYLLEQGLKPEGKSNSGTLVFQHRDTDGNFIDVLAFRRKLEDVLSFPRSYWGSRSDRREALCKPFDYSESPSVATGVVGYTNYSSGQLAIKSITQERVMAVCVAVCSDLKRGDEASATAVALLSE
;
A
#
# COMPACT_ATOMS: atom_id res chain seq x y z
N MET A 1 -28.58 -4.24 13.31
CA MET A 1 -27.71 -3.73 12.22
C MET A 1 -26.34 -3.53 12.83
N LEU A 2 -25.29 -4.12 12.26
CA LEU A 2 -23.91 -3.87 12.70
C LEU A 2 -23.51 -2.46 12.25
N GLN A 3 -22.87 -1.69 13.13
CA GLN A 3 -22.33 -0.38 12.76
C GLN A 3 -21.12 -0.58 11.82
N PRO A 4 -20.96 0.27 10.79
CA PRO A 4 -19.80 0.21 9.90
C PRO A 4 -18.51 0.45 10.70
N THR A 5 -17.43 -0.24 10.30
CA THR A 5 -16.11 -0.01 10.89
C THR A 5 -15.45 1.22 10.27
N VAL A 6 -14.43 1.77 10.94
CA VAL A 6 -13.57 2.83 10.37
C VAL A 6 -13.00 2.42 9.01
N THR A 7 -12.64 1.15 8.83
CA THR A 7 -12.16 0.63 7.55
C THR A 7 -13.24 0.72 6.48
N ASP A 8 -14.48 0.34 6.79
CA ASP A 8 -15.61 0.41 5.85
C ASP A 8 -15.91 1.84 5.42
N GLU A 9 -15.83 2.78 6.37
CA GLU A 9 -16.01 4.21 6.11
C GLU A 9 -14.92 4.76 5.17
N ILE A 10 -13.64 4.42 5.42
CA ILE A 10 -12.53 4.88 4.59
C ILE A 10 -12.55 4.23 3.21
N VAL A 11 -12.85 2.93 3.11
CA VAL A 11 -13.03 2.24 1.83
C VAL A 11 -14.15 2.90 1.04
N SER A 12 -15.29 3.18 1.66
CA SER A 12 -16.42 3.85 1.00
C SER A 12 -16.09 5.27 0.54
N ALA A 13 -15.27 5.99 1.32
CA ALA A 13 -14.82 7.34 0.98
C ALA A 13 -13.78 7.37 -0.15
N LEU A 14 -12.99 6.30 -0.32
CA LEU A 14 -11.97 6.18 -1.37
C LEU A 14 -12.52 5.53 -2.66
N ALA A 15 -13.26 4.44 -2.55
CA ALA A 15 -13.77 3.64 -3.67
C ALA A 15 -15.18 4.08 -4.12
N THR A 16 -15.36 5.38 -4.32
CA THR A 16 -16.58 6.01 -4.83
C THR A 16 -16.89 5.64 -6.29
N ASN A 17 -18.14 5.81 -6.74
CA ASN A 17 -18.55 5.50 -8.13
C ASN A 17 -18.08 6.53 -9.18
N ASP A 18 -17.45 7.61 -8.76
CA ASP A 18 -16.83 8.58 -9.65
C ASP A 18 -15.55 8.02 -10.30
N ILE A 19 -14.97 8.76 -11.25
CA ILE A 19 -13.78 8.30 -11.98
C ILE A 19 -12.60 8.06 -11.02
N PRO A 20 -12.23 8.99 -10.11
CA PRO A 20 -11.18 8.73 -9.12
C PRO A 20 -11.45 7.50 -8.25
N GLY A 21 -12.68 7.34 -7.73
CA GLY A 21 -13.02 6.22 -6.86
C GLY A 21 -12.99 4.87 -7.56
N ARG A 22 -13.37 4.80 -8.84
CA ARG A 22 -13.23 3.58 -9.64
C ARG A 22 -11.78 3.10 -9.79
N ARG A 23 -10.80 4.02 -9.75
CA ARG A 23 -9.37 3.66 -9.76
C ARG A 23 -8.96 2.96 -8.48
N PHE A 24 -9.33 3.53 -7.34
CA PHE A 24 -9.09 2.93 -6.03
C PHE A 24 -9.77 1.58 -5.93
N LYS A 25 -11.02 1.47 -6.38
CA LYS A 25 -11.76 0.20 -6.37
C LYS A 25 -11.00 -0.91 -7.08
N ALA A 26 -10.54 -0.69 -8.31
CA ALA A 26 -9.80 -1.70 -9.06
C ALA A 26 -8.52 -2.16 -8.34
N ILE A 27 -7.77 -1.22 -7.75
CA ILE A 27 -6.56 -1.53 -6.98
C ILE A 27 -6.92 -2.32 -5.71
N PHE A 28 -7.97 -1.90 -4.99
CA PHE A 28 -8.36 -2.54 -3.73
C PHE A 28 -8.87 -3.96 -3.95
N ASP A 29 -9.71 -4.16 -4.97
CA ASP A 29 -10.21 -5.48 -5.34
C ASP A 29 -9.02 -6.42 -5.62
N TYR A 30 -8.02 -5.98 -6.40
CA TYR A 30 -6.81 -6.77 -6.65
C TYR A 30 -6.04 -7.09 -5.36
N LEU A 31 -5.78 -6.10 -4.50
CA LEU A 31 -5.02 -6.33 -3.26
C LEU A 31 -5.73 -7.31 -2.30
N LEU A 32 -7.06 -7.24 -2.23
CA LEU A 32 -7.88 -8.18 -1.48
C LEU A 32 -7.79 -9.60 -2.05
N GLU A 33 -7.85 -9.76 -3.37
CA GLU A 33 -7.67 -11.05 -4.05
C GLU A 33 -6.27 -11.64 -3.81
N GLN A 34 -5.25 -10.79 -3.62
CA GLN A 34 -3.91 -11.24 -3.24
C GLN A 34 -3.77 -11.57 -1.75
N GLY A 35 -4.84 -11.41 -0.95
CA GLY A 35 -4.88 -11.75 0.47
C GLY A 35 -4.39 -10.65 1.41
N LEU A 36 -4.14 -9.43 0.93
CA LEU A 36 -3.80 -8.31 1.82
C LEU A 36 -5.04 -7.83 2.57
N LYS A 37 -4.85 -7.47 3.83
CA LYS A 37 -5.93 -7.02 4.71
C LYS A 37 -5.98 -5.49 4.77
N PRO A 38 -7.12 -4.85 4.49
CA PRO A 38 -7.28 -3.42 4.65
C PRO A 38 -7.46 -3.05 6.13
N GLU A 39 -6.84 -1.95 6.56
CA GLU A 39 -7.02 -1.34 7.87
C GLU A 39 -7.14 0.19 7.72
N GLY A 40 -8.27 0.73 8.15
CA GLY A 40 -8.52 2.17 8.17
C GLY A 40 -7.86 2.84 9.38
N LYS A 41 -7.04 3.87 9.14
CA LYS A 41 -6.45 4.71 10.19
C LYS A 41 -7.28 5.98 10.36
N SER A 42 -8.20 5.96 11.33
CA SER A 42 -9.22 7.01 11.58
C SER A 42 -8.64 8.43 11.70
N ASN A 43 -7.48 8.56 12.34
CA ASN A 43 -6.81 9.85 12.55
C ASN A 43 -6.31 10.52 11.26
N SER A 44 -6.17 9.78 10.17
CA SER A 44 -5.52 10.28 8.94
C SER A 44 -6.38 10.11 7.68
N GLY A 45 -7.46 9.33 7.73
CA GLY A 45 -8.22 8.94 6.54
C GLY A 45 -7.40 8.10 5.56
N THR A 46 -6.37 7.42 6.09
CA THR A 46 -5.49 6.55 5.32
C THR A 46 -6.03 5.13 5.37
N LEU A 47 -6.07 4.46 4.22
CA LEU A 47 -6.31 3.02 4.15
C LEU A 47 -4.98 2.31 3.96
N VAL A 48 -4.61 1.45 4.89
CA VAL A 48 -3.38 0.66 4.81
C VAL A 48 -3.74 -0.76 4.41
N PHE A 49 -2.95 -1.36 3.52
CA PHE A 49 -3.01 -2.77 3.19
C PHE A 49 -1.86 -3.51 3.87
N GLN A 50 -2.23 -4.52 4.65
CA GLN A 50 -1.33 -5.29 5.50
C GLN A 50 -1.10 -6.68 4.92
N HIS A 51 0.16 -7.13 4.99
CA HIS A 51 0.54 -8.52 4.79
C HIS A 51 0.63 -9.24 6.13
N ARG A 52 0.25 -10.52 6.18
CA ARG A 52 0.47 -11.35 7.36
C ARG A 52 1.74 -12.17 7.13
N ASP A 53 2.78 -11.91 7.90
CA ASP A 53 4.03 -12.67 7.79
C ASP A 53 3.89 -14.11 8.32
N THR A 54 4.97 -14.88 8.18
CA THR A 54 5.03 -16.29 8.61
C THR A 54 4.87 -16.46 10.13
N ASP A 55 5.21 -15.42 10.90
CA ASP A 55 5.05 -15.40 12.37
C ASP A 55 3.63 -14.97 12.77
N GLY A 56 2.79 -14.64 11.80
CA GLY A 56 1.40 -14.24 11.98
C GLY A 56 1.20 -12.75 12.29
N ASN A 57 2.26 -11.93 12.26
CA ASN A 57 2.20 -10.49 12.47
C ASN A 57 1.68 -9.78 11.22
N PHE A 58 0.91 -8.71 11.43
CA PHE A 58 0.48 -7.84 10.34
C PHE A 58 1.49 -6.73 10.11
N ILE A 59 1.92 -6.58 8.86
CA ILE A 59 2.90 -5.59 8.43
C ILE A 59 2.26 -4.67 7.41
N ASP A 60 2.35 -3.36 7.64
CA ASP A 60 1.85 -2.33 6.72
C ASP A 60 2.71 -2.27 5.45
N VAL A 61 2.16 -2.66 4.29
CA VAL A 61 2.92 -2.75 3.03
C VAL A 61 2.61 -1.61 2.07
N LEU A 62 1.35 -1.22 1.93
CA LEU A 62 0.93 -0.13 1.04
C LEU A 62 -0.11 0.74 1.75
N ALA A 63 -0.10 2.04 1.49
CA ALA A 63 -1.07 2.96 2.07
C ALA A 63 -1.67 3.88 1.02
N PHE A 64 -2.96 4.17 1.14
CA PHE A 64 -3.74 4.97 0.21
C PHE A 64 -4.40 6.14 0.92
N ARG A 65 -4.38 7.30 0.27
CA ARG A 65 -5.01 8.53 0.79
C ARG A 65 -5.50 9.42 -0.35
N ARG A 66 -6.45 10.28 -0.03
CA ARG A 66 -7.10 11.25 -0.94
C ARG A 66 -6.91 12.72 -0.52
N LYS A 67 -6.23 13.00 0.60
CA LYS A 67 -6.03 14.39 1.07
C LYS A 67 -4.90 15.09 0.31
N LEU A 68 -5.21 16.29 -0.22
CA LEU A 68 -4.42 17.14 -1.12
C LEU A 68 -4.13 16.53 -2.50
N GLU A 69 -3.76 15.25 -2.57
CA GLU A 69 -3.61 14.50 -3.81
C GLU A 69 -3.88 13.01 -3.54
N ASP A 70 -4.51 12.32 -4.50
CA ASP A 70 -4.68 10.86 -4.48
C ASP A 70 -3.31 10.20 -4.64
N VAL A 71 -2.86 9.44 -3.65
CA VAL A 71 -1.53 8.79 -3.72
C VAL A 71 -1.53 7.37 -3.17
N LEU A 72 -0.64 6.56 -3.74
CA LEU A 72 -0.08 5.35 -3.14
C LEU A 72 1.15 5.76 -2.32
N SER A 73 1.25 5.29 -1.10
CA SER A 73 2.38 5.55 -0.19
C SER A 73 3.04 4.24 0.22
N PHE A 74 4.36 4.27 0.33
CA PHE A 74 5.19 3.18 0.84
C PHE A 74 5.44 3.39 2.35
N PRO A 75 4.83 2.60 3.27
CA PRO A 75 5.04 2.74 4.70
C PRO A 75 6.50 2.51 5.11
N ARG A 76 7.04 3.38 5.97
CA ARG A 76 8.47 3.36 6.33
C ARG A 76 8.87 2.12 7.13
N SER A 77 7.96 1.57 7.91
CA SER A 77 8.17 0.33 8.69
C SER A 77 8.60 -0.84 7.82
N TYR A 78 7.97 -1.02 6.65
CA TYR A 78 8.31 -2.07 5.71
C TYR A 78 9.38 -1.64 4.69
N TRP A 79 9.25 -0.44 4.13
CA TRP A 79 10.09 -0.01 3.01
C TRP A 79 11.40 0.64 3.43
N GLY A 80 11.59 0.97 4.71
CA GLY A 80 12.81 1.60 5.21
C GLY A 80 14.06 0.74 5.01
N SER A 81 13.95 -0.58 5.19
CA SER A 81 15.01 -1.55 4.92
C SER A 81 15.03 -2.10 3.49
N ARG A 82 14.11 -1.62 2.63
CA ARG A 82 13.90 -2.08 1.24
C ARG A 82 13.96 -0.91 0.26
N SER A 83 14.81 0.08 0.53
CA SER A 83 14.94 1.32 -0.24
C SER A 83 15.20 1.06 -1.72
N ASP A 84 16.13 0.15 -2.02
CA ASP A 84 16.57 -0.13 -3.39
C ASP A 84 15.44 -0.74 -4.21
N ARG A 85 14.65 -1.62 -3.58
CA ARG A 85 13.48 -2.22 -4.21
C ARG A 85 12.39 -1.19 -4.45
N ARG A 86 12.10 -0.34 -3.47
CA ARG A 86 11.17 0.79 -3.62
C ARG A 86 11.61 1.69 -4.77
N GLU A 87 12.90 2.05 -4.83
CA GLU A 87 13.44 2.91 -5.89
C GLU A 87 13.29 2.26 -7.28
N ALA A 88 13.53 0.96 -7.40
CA ALA A 88 13.30 0.23 -8.63
C ALA A 88 11.81 0.26 -9.05
N LEU A 89 10.87 0.15 -8.11
CA LEU A 89 9.43 0.24 -8.36
C LEU A 89 9.00 1.66 -8.76
N CYS A 90 9.64 2.69 -8.21
CA CYS A 90 9.34 4.09 -8.53
C CYS A 90 10.02 4.61 -9.80
N LYS A 91 11.07 3.93 -10.29
CA LYS A 91 11.85 4.34 -11.48
C LYS A 91 11.01 4.69 -12.73
N PRO A 92 9.86 4.03 -13.01
CA PRO A 92 9.01 4.38 -14.16
C PRO A 92 8.16 5.64 -13.99
N PHE A 93 8.24 6.34 -12.86
CA PHE A 93 7.45 7.53 -12.56
C PHE A 93 8.31 8.78 -12.65
N ASP A 94 7.74 9.83 -13.23
CA ASP A 94 8.40 11.13 -13.28
C ASP A 94 8.42 11.79 -11.89
N TYR A 95 9.29 12.79 -11.74
CA TYR A 95 9.36 13.58 -10.51
C TYR A 95 8.01 14.23 -10.14
N SER A 96 7.26 14.71 -11.13
CA SER A 96 5.92 15.30 -10.94
C SER A 96 4.83 14.28 -10.58
N GLU A 97 5.12 12.99 -10.73
CA GLU A 97 4.24 11.86 -10.40
C GLU A 97 4.63 11.20 -9.08
N SER A 98 5.68 11.71 -8.42
CA SER A 98 6.19 11.26 -7.14
C SER A 98 6.09 12.41 -6.13
N PRO A 99 4.88 12.72 -5.62
CA PRO A 99 4.68 13.87 -4.75
C PRO A 99 5.60 13.78 -3.53
N SER A 100 6.21 14.92 -3.19
CA SER A 100 7.02 15.01 -1.98
C SER A 100 6.19 14.57 -0.78
N VAL A 101 6.81 13.75 0.07
CA VAL A 101 6.26 13.45 1.39
C VAL A 101 6.27 14.78 2.16
N ALA A 102 5.14 15.49 2.19
CA ALA A 102 5.05 16.87 2.67
C ALA A 102 5.80 17.04 4.01
N THR A 103 6.73 17.98 4.08
CA THR A 103 7.61 18.25 5.23
C THR A 103 7.00 19.21 6.27
N GLY A 104 5.71 19.54 6.13
CA GLY A 104 5.01 20.50 6.99
C GLY A 104 4.01 19.82 7.91
N VAL A 105 4.10 20.13 9.21
CA VAL A 105 3.40 19.56 10.37
C VAL A 105 4.10 18.32 10.94
N VAL A 106 4.92 18.59 11.95
CA VAL A 106 5.58 17.63 12.86
C VAL A 106 4.55 16.63 13.37
N GLY A 107 4.47 15.46 12.73
CA GLY A 107 3.50 14.41 13.11
C GLY A 107 3.20 13.41 12.00
N TYR A 108 3.17 13.81 10.73
CA TYR A 108 2.76 12.92 9.62
C TYR A 108 3.89 12.47 8.70
N THR A 109 5.06 13.09 8.86
CA THR A 109 6.17 13.08 7.88
C THR A 109 7.16 11.92 8.05
N ASN A 110 6.99 11.08 9.07
CA ASN A 110 7.92 9.99 9.39
C ASN A 110 7.45 8.59 8.95
N TYR A 111 6.23 8.46 8.44
CA TYR A 111 5.59 7.16 8.23
C TYR A 111 5.64 6.64 6.79
N SER A 112 6.13 7.44 5.83
CA SER A 112 6.25 7.01 4.44
C SER A 112 7.68 7.19 3.94
N SER A 113 8.21 6.18 3.27
CA SER A 113 9.49 6.26 2.57
C SER A 113 9.34 6.94 1.21
N GLY A 114 8.16 6.99 0.61
CA GLY A 114 7.96 7.55 -0.73
C GLY A 114 6.54 7.35 -1.21
N GLN A 115 6.13 8.07 -2.25
CA GLN A 115 4.74 8.11 -2.69
C GLN A 115 4.64 8.30 -4.20
N LEU A 116 3.54 7.82 -4.77
CA LEU A 116 3.22 7.88 -6.18
C LEU A 116 1.80 8.43 -6.36
N ALA A 117 1.63 9.40 -7.25
CA ALA A 117 0.33 9.98 -7.55
C ALA A 117 -0.57 8.97 -8.28
N ILE A 118 -1.84 8.91 -7.92
CA ILE A 118 -2.87 8.08 -8.56
C ILE A 118 -3.73 8.99 -9.45
N LYS A 119 -3.34 9.10 -10.72
CA LYS A 119 -3.99 9.89 -11.77
C LYS A 119 -4.41 8.97 -12.90
N SER A 120 -5.17 9.48 -13.86
CA SER A 120 -5.53 8.73 -15.08
C SER A 120 -4.29 8.16 -15.77
N ILE A 121 -3.24 8.98 -15.87
CA ILE A 121 -2.00 8.66 -16.61
C ILE A 121 -1.02 7.75 -15.85
N THR A 122 -1.20 7.60 -14.53
CA THR A 122 -0.33 6.77 -13.69
C THR A 122 -1.01 5.47 -13.23
N GLN A 123 -2.31 5.34 -13.43
CA GLN A 123 -3.11 4.23 -12.88
C GLN A 123 -2.54 2.84 -13.22
N GLU A 124 -2.21 2.59 -14.49
CA GLU A 124 -1.66 1.30 -14.92
C GLU A 124 -0.29 1.02 -14.28
N ARG A 125 0.57 2.04 -14.17
CA ARG A 125 1.88 1.91 -13.51
C ARG A 125 1.72 1.70 -12.00
N VAL A 126 0.77 2.35 -11.35
CA VAL A 126 0.44 2.13 -9.93
C VAL A 126 -0.06 0.71 -9.71
N MET A 127 -0.92 0.20 -10.59
CA MET A 127 -1.36 -1.20 -10.53
C MET A 127 -0.17 -2.15 -10.71
N ALA A 128 0.73 -1.89 -11.66
CA ALA A 128 1.93 -2.69 -11.85
C ALA A 128 2.83 -2.73 -10.60
N VAL A 129 2.94 -1.61 -9.86
CA VAL A 129 3.61 -1.57 -8.55
C VAL A 129 2.90 -2.49 -7.56
N CYS A 130 1.57 -2.44 -7.46
CA CYS A 130 0.81 -3.32 -6.56
C CYS A 130 1.03 -4.80 -6.88
N VAL A 131 0.99 -5.17 -8.17
CA VAL A 131 1.27 -6.53 -8.65
C VAL A 131 2.68 -6.99 -8.28
N ALA A 132 3.68 -6.14 -8.50
CA ALA A 132 5.07 -6.46 -8.18
C ALA A 132 5.28 -6.66 -6.67
N VAL A 133 4.67 -5.79 -5.84
CA VAL A 133 4.72 -5.91 -4.38
C VAL A 133 4.10 -7.23 -3.91
N CYS A 134 2.90 -7.56 -4.39
CA CYS A 134 2.24 -8.83 -4.03
C CYS A 134 3.06 -10.05 -4.49
N SER A 135 3.70 -9.98 -5.65
CA SER A 135 4.58 -11.04 -6.15
C SER A 135 5.81 -11.23 -5.28
N ASP A 136 6.41 -10.15 -4.78
CA ASP A 136 7.58 -10.20 -3.90
C ASP A 136 7.23 -10.78 -2.53
N LEU A 137 6.06 -10.43 -1.97
CA LEU A 137 5.57 -10.99 -0.71
C LEU A 137 5.44 -12.51 -0.79
N LYS A 138 4.79 -13.01 -1.85
CA LYS A 138 4.62 -14.46 -2.07
C LYS A 138 5.95 -15.21 -2.14
N ARG A 139 6.93 -14.68 -2.89
CA ARG A 139 8.27 -15.29 -2.97
C ARG A 139 8.98 -15.28 -1.61
N GLY A 140 8.78 -14.23 -0.82
CA GLY A 140 9.32 -14.13 0.54
C GLY A 140 8.75 -15.22 1.45
N ASP A 141 7.45 -15.44 1.40
CA ASP A 141 6.77 -16.47 2.18
C ASP A 141 7.23 -17.88 1.78
N GLU A 142 7.36 -18.16 0.47
CA GLU A 142 7.85 -19.45 -0.05
C GLU A 142 9.30 -19.73 0.35
N ALA A 143 10.17 -18.73 0.26
CA ALA A 143 11.57 -18.85 0.67
C ALA A 143 11.70 -19.10 2.18
N SER A 144 10.90 -18.39 2.99
CA SER A 144 10.86 -18.59 4.45
C SER A 144 10.36 -19.99 4.81
N ALA A 145 9.26 -20.44 4.20
CA ALA A 145 8.71 -21.79 4.42
C ALA A 145 9.71 -22.89 4.05
N THR A 146 10.44 -22.73 2.93
CA THR A 146 11.48 -23.67 2.50
C THR A 146 12.64 -23.74 3.50
N ALA A 147 13.09 -22.59 4.02
CA ALA A 147 14.17 -22.54 4.99
C ALA A 147 13.79 -23.19 6.33
N VAL A 148 12.55 -23.00 6.79
CA VAL A 148 12.04 -23.65 8.03
C VAL A 148 11.97 -25.17 7.86
N ALA A 149 11.53 -25.65 6.70
CA ALA A 149 11.48 -27.08 6.40
C ALA A 149 12.88 -27.74 6.50
N LEU A 150 13.90 -27.13 5.89
CA LEU A 150 15.28 -27.64 5.89
C LEU A 150 15.96 -27.62 7.27
N LEU A 151 15.52 -26.75 8.19
CA LEU A 151 16.04 -26.70 9.56
C LEU A 151 15.33 -27.68 10.52
N SER A 152 14.25 -28.30 10.05
CA SER A 152 13.43 -29.25 10.84
C SER A 152 13.74 -30.73 10.51
N GLU A 153 14.68 -30.98 9.59
CA GLU A 153 15.21 -32.30 9.21
C GLU A 153 16.56 -32.60 9.89
#